data_AF-A0A1G6U6B2-F1
#
_entry.id   AF-A0A1G6U6B2-F1
#
_cell.length_a   1.000
_cell.length_b   1.000
_cell.length_c   1.000
_cell.angle_alpha   90.00
_cell.angle_beta   90.00
_cell.angle_gamma   90.00
#
_symmetry.space_group_name_H-M   'P 1'
#
loop_
_entity.id
_entity.type
_entity.pdbx_description
1 polymer ?
#
loop_
_entity_poly.entity_id
_entity_poly.type
_entity_poly.pdbx_seq_one_letter_code
_entity_poly.pdbx_strand_id
1 'polypeptide(L)'
;MRIVGMDIHRSFAQAAILEDGAIIRQLRVDLVHDRLIAFAKTLNQDDEVVIDEVVIELILASIGDIARFPSPDKLSSYFGLTSRVRQSGEQPARHGQSSKQGNRDARKLLVEAA
;
A
#
# COMPACT_ATOMS: atom_id res chain seq x y z
N MET A 1 24.85 5.52 -3.19
CA MET A 1 23.65 4.84 -2.66
C MET A 1 22.47 5.71 -3.03
N ARG A 2 21.46 5.13 -3.67
CA ARG A 2 20.36 5.89 -4.26
C ARG A 2 19.08 5.60 -3.49
N ILE A 3 18.43 6.64 -3.00
CA ILE A 3 17.22 6.55 -2.18
C ILE A 3 16.03 6.90 -3.06
N VAL A 4 14.98 6.09 -3.02
CA VAL A 4 13.75 6.28 -3.78
C VAL A 4 12.62 6.52 -2.79
N GLY A 5 12.26 7.77 -2.57
CA GLY A 5 11.09 8.13 -1.77
C GLY A 5 9.82 8.03 -2.60
N MET A 6 8.82 7.29 -2.13
CA MET A 6 7.52 7.12 -2.79
C MET A 6 6.38 7.51 -1.85
N ASP A 7 5.60 8.51 -2.27
CA ASP A 7 4.32 8.91 -1.68
C ASP A 7 3.20 8.21 -2.45
N ILE A 8 2.42 7.35 -1.79
CA ILE A 8 1.44 6.48 -2.46
C ILE A 8 0.03 7.07 -2.31
N HIS A 9 -0.59 7.41 -3.44
CA HIS A 9 -2.00 7.76 -3.53
C HIS A 9 -2.86 6.60 -4.06
N ARG A 10 -4.18 6.76 -4.05
CA ARG A 10 -5.16 5.74 -4.48
C ARG A 10 -4.89 5.10 -5.85
N SER A 11 -4.38 5.85 -6.84
CA SER A 11 -4.19 5.36 -8.22
C SER A 11 -2.80 5.59 -8.79
N PHE A 12 -1.93 6.27 -8.05
CA PHE A 12 -0.57 6.60 -8.48
C PHE A 12 0.31 6.84 -7.25
N ALA A 13 1.61 6.64 -7.40
CA ALA A 13 2.60 7.11 -6.46
C ALA A 13 3.41 8.26 -7.06
N GLN A 14 3.78 9.25 -6.25
CA GLN A 14 4.83 10.20 -6.59
C GLN A 14 6.15 9.64 -6.09
N ALA A 15 7.13 9.52 -6.97
CA ALA A 15 8.46 9.02 -6.63
C ALA A 15 9.52 10.11 -6.84
N ALA A 16 10.41 10.27 -5.88
CA ALA A 16 11.61 11.08 -5.96
C ALA A 16 12.83 10.19 -5.77
N ILE A 17 13.78 10.26 -6.70
CA ILE A 17 15.04 9.54 -6.65
C ILE A 17 16.14 10.52 -6.24
N LEU A 18 16.78 10.22 -5.12
CA LEU A 18 17.88 10.97 -4.55
C LEU A 18 19.20 10.21 -4.72
N GLU A 19 20.24 10.91 -5.16
CA GLU A 19 21.60 10.40 -5.26
C GLU A 19 22.55 11.50 -4.76
N ASP A 20 23.48 11.14 -3.87
CA ASP A 20 24.44 12.06 -3.23
C ASP A 20 23.81 13.33 -2.63
N GLY A 21 22.62 13.18 -2.04
CA GLY A 21 21.88 14.26 -1.39
C GLY A 21 21.12 15.20 -2.34
N ALA A 22 21.16 14.95 -3.65
CA ALA A 22 20.44 15.71 -4.66
C ALA A 22 19.31 14.88 -5.28
N ILE A 23 18.18 15.52 -5.57
CA ILE A 23 17.09 14.89 -6.32
C ILE A 23 17.51 14.86 -7.79
N ILE A 24 17.70 13.66 -8.33
CA ILE A 24 18.10 13.45 -9.73
C ILE A 24 16.91 13.17 -10.65
N ARG A 25 15.79 12.71 -10.10
CA ARG A 25 14.58 12.39 -10.89
C ARG A 25 13.33 12.44 -10.02
N GLN A 26 12.27 13.00 -10.58
CA GLN A 26 10.92 12.92 -10.03
C GLN A 26 9.99 12.36 -11.10
N LEU A 27 9.07 11.49 -10.68
CA LEU A 27 8.13 10.86 -11.59
C LEU A 27 6.85 10.45 -10.87
N ARG A 28 5.78 10.34 -11.65
CA ARG A 28 4.54 9.71 -11.23
C ARG A 28 4.51 8.26 -11.75
N VAL A 29 4.18 7.33 -10.88
CA VAL A 29 4.05 5.90 -11.18
C VAL A 29 2.59 5.52 -11.00
N ASP A 30 1.89 5.19 -12.07
CA ASP A 30 0.51 4.68 -11.94
C ASP A 30 0.52 3.32 -11.24
N LEU A 31 -0.38 3.12 -10.28
CA LEU A 31 -0.49 1.88 -9.49
C LEU A 31 -1.31 0.81 -10.23
N VAL A 32 -0.96 0.59 -11.50
CA VAL A 32 -1.42 -0.51 -12.32
C VAL A 32 -0.28 -1.52 -12.42
N HIS A 33 -0.58 -2.82 -12.27
CA HIS A 33 0.42 -3.89 -12.14
C HIS A 33 1.59 -3.75 -13.14
N ASP A 34 1.30 -3.62 -14.43
CA ASP A 34 2.32 -3.53 -15.47
C ASP A 34 3.18 -2.25 -15.37
N ARG A 35 2.58 -1.13 -14.95
CA ARG A 35 3.27 0.16 -14.76
C ARG A 35 4.17 0.13 -13.54
N LEU A 36 3.70 -0.47 -12.45
CA LEU A 36 4.49 -0.65 -11.24
C LEU A 36 5.67 -1.60 -11.49
N ILE A 37 5.47 -2.70 -12.22
CA ILE A 37 6.56 -3.60 -12.63
C ILE A 37 7.55 -2.87 -13.54
N ALA A 38 7.07 -2.09 -14.51
CA ALA A 38 7.95 -1.32 -15.39
C ALA A 38 8.81 -0.33 -14.60
N PHE A 39 8.24 0.34 -13.60
CA PHE A 39 8.99 1.19 -12.68
C PHE A 39 10.01 0.39 -11.84
N ALA A 40 9.59 -0.71 -11.23
CA ALA A 40 10.46 -1.55 -10.41
C ALA A 40 11.68 -2.08 -11.20
N LYS A 41 11.52 -2.35 -12.50
CA LYS A 41 12.62 -2.74 -13.40
C LYS A 41 13.62 -1.61 -13.68
N THR A 42 13.31 -0.36 -13.36
CA THR A 42 14.25 0.77 -13.46
C THR A 42 15.11 0.96 -12.22
N LEU A 43 14.81 0.23 -11.15
CA LEU A 43 15.54 0.26 -9.90
C LEU A 43 16.77 -0.64 -9.98
N ASN A 44 17.84 -0.22 -9.31
CA ASN A 44 19.04 -1.00 -9.12
C ASN A 44 18.92 -1.84 -7.83
N GLN A 45 19.76 -2.87 -7.72
CA GLN A 45 19.75 -3.76 -6.56
C GLN A 45 20.20 -3.07 -5.26
N ASP A 46 20.95 -1.97 -5.39
CA ASP A 46 21.45 -1.15 -4.29
C ASP A 46 20.54 0.07 -4.00
N ASP A 47 19.37 0.17 -4.65
CA ASP A 47 18.41 1.23 -4.36
C ASP A 47 17.66 0.94 -3.07
N GLU A 48 17.59 1.93 -2.18
CA GLU A 48 16.76 1.87 -0.99
C GLU A 48 15.43 2.57 -1.27
N VAL A 49 14.35 1.79 -1.34
CA VAL A 49 13.00 2.31 -1.60
C VAL A 49 12.30 2.57 -0.27
N VAL A 50 12.03 3.85 -0.01
CA VAL A 50 11.27 4.31 1.15
C VAL A 50 9.86 4.64 0.69
N ILE A 51 8.87 3.96 1.25
CA ILE A 51 7.45 4.17 0.93
C ILE A 51 6.79 4.79 2.17
N ASP A 52 5.99 5.84 1.99
CA ASP A 52 5.13 6.46 3.02
C ASP A 52 5.63 6.36 4.47
N GLU A 53 6.54 7.25 4.86
CA GLU A 53 7.13 7.25 6.22
C GLU A 53 6.06 7.36 7.32
N VAL A 54 5.11 8.29 7.19
CA VAL A 54 4.07 8.54 8.19
C VAL A 54 3.03 7.43 8.23
N VAL A 55 2.65 6.90 7.07
CA VAL A 55 1.63 5.85 6.99
C VAL A 55 2.20 4.54 7.50
N ILE A 56 3.45 4.21 7.19
CA ILE A 56 4.11 3.00 7.71
C ILE A 56 4.23 3.06 9.23
N GLU A 57 4.71 4.16 9.81
CA GLU A 57 4.87 4.26 11.27
C GLU A 57 3.52 4.10 12.00
N LEU A 58 2.46 4.66 11.42
CA LEU A 58 1.12 4.58 11.97
C LEU A 58 0.44 3.22 11.72
N ILE A 59 0.71 2.58 10.59
CA ILE A 59 0.34 1.19 10.31
C ILE A 59 1.00 0.31 11.39
N LEU A 60 2.32 0.42 11.58
CA LEU A 60 3.09 -0.33 12.56
C LEU A 60 2.55 -0.11 13.98
N ALA A 61 2.27 1.13 14.38
CA ALA A 61 1.64 1.43 15.66
C ALA A 61 0.23 0.81 15.78
N SER A 62 -0.56 0.81 14.71
CA SER A 62 -1.90 0.20 14.69
C SER A 62 -1.86 -1.34 14.70
N ILE A 63 -0.86 -1.96 14.08
CA ILE A 63 -0.72 -3.41 14.02
C ILE A 63 -0.03 -3.98 15.26
N GLY A 64 0.85 -3.23 15.90
CA GLY A 64 1.74 -3.77 16.94
C GLY A 64 2.56 -4.92 16.37
N ASP A 65 2.57 -6.06 17.06
CA ASP A 65 3.23 -7.27 16.56
C ASP A 65 2.54 -7.82 15.32
N ILE A 66 3.25 -7.81 14.18
CA ILE A 66 2.78 -8.33 12.90
C ILE A 66 2.44 -9.83 12.96
N ALA A 67 3.07 -10.60 13.86
CA ALA A 67 2.80 -12.02 14.05
C ALA A 67 1.38 -12.31 14.55
N ARG A 68 0.65 -11.30 15.05
CA ARG A 68 -0.78 -11.44 15.41
C ARG A 68 -1.67 -11.72 14.19
N PHE A 69 -1.16 -11.52 12.98
CA PHE A 69 -1.88 -11.78 11.74
C PHE A 69 -1.37 -13.07 11.08
N PRO A 70 -2.13 -14.17 11.14
CA PRO A 70 -1.68 -15.46 10.62
C PRO A 70 -1.65 -15.54 9.08
N SER A 71 -2.18 -14.52 8.38
CA SER A 71 -2.06 -14.40 6.93
C SER A 71 -2.18 -12.95 6.46
N PRO A 72 -1.64 -12.62 5.27
CA PRO A 72 -1.83 -11.31 4.63
C PRO A 72 -3.30 -10.90 4.52
N ASP A 73 -4.19 -11.85 4.21
CA ASP A 73 -5.64 -11.57 4.10
C ASP A 73 -6.26 -11.08 5.40
N LYS A 74 -5.76 -11.56 6.55
CA LYS A 74 -6.24 -11.13 7.88
C LYS A 74 -5.76 -9.72 8.20
N LEU A 75 -4.53 -9.39 7.82
CA LEU A 75 -3.99 -8.03 7.90
C LEU A 75 -4.80 -7.07 7.00
N SER A 76 -4.99 -7.42 5.73
CA SER A 76 -5.80 -6.64 4.78
C SER A 76 -7.24 -6.47 5.25
N SER A 77 -7.84 -7.50 5.86
CA SER A 77 -9.19 -7.43 6.42
C SER A 77 -9.27 -6.54 7.66
N TYR A 78 -8.22 -6.50 8.50
CA TYR A 78 -8.14 -5.62 9.67
C TYR A 78 -8.17 -4.14 9.30
N PHE A 79 -7.53 -3.80 8.17
CA PHE A 79 -7.55 -2.48 7.56
C PHE A 79 -8.80 -2.22 6.69
N GLY A 80 -9.65 -3.24 6.48
CA GLY A 80 -10.84 -3.13 5.63
C GLY A 80 -10.53 -3.01 4.13
N LEU A 81 -9.35 -3.48 3.70
CA LEU A 81 -8.88 -3.45 2.31
C LEU A 81 -9.43 -4.62 1.46
N THR A 82 -10.07 -5.61 2.08
CA THR A 82 -10.76 -6.70 1.38
C THR A 82 -12.23 -6.33 1.11
N SER A 83 -12.64 -6.43 -0.16
CA SER A 83 -14.04 -6.32 -0.58
C SER A 83 -14.86 -7.50 -0.05
N ARG A 84 -16.05 -7.22 0.49
CA ARG A 84 -16.88 -8.25 1.12
C ARG A 84 -17.55 -9.10 0.05
N VAL A 85 -17.19 -10.38 -0.05
CA VAL A 85 -17.85 -11.34 -0.95
C VAL A 85 -19.04 -11.97 -0.22
N ARG A 86 -20.24 -11.85 -0.80
CA ARG A 86 -21.42 -12.62 -0.37
C ARG A 86 -21.80 -13.60 -1.47
N GLN A 87 -21.65 -14.89 -1.18
CA GLN A 87 -22.14 -15.98 -2.02
C GLN A 87 -22.98 -16.91 -1.14
N SER A 88 -24.24 -17.12 -1.48
CA SER A 88 -25.12 -18.09 -0.82
C SER A 88 -25.70 -19.05 -1.86
N GLY A 89 -25.59 -20.35 -1.62
CA GLY A 89 -26.00 -21.38 -2.59
C GLY A 89 -25.16 -21.33 -3.87
N GLU A 90 -25.73 -21.76 -4.99
CA GLU A 90 -25.08 -21.77 -6.32
C GLU A 90 -25.11 -20.40 -7.03
N GLN A 91 -25.52 -19.32 -6.34
CA GLN A 91 -25.58 -17.99 -6.96
C GLN A 91 -24.17 -17.39 -7.17
N PRO A 92 -23.96 -16.55 -8.20
CA PRO A 92 -22.69 -15.88 -8.44
C PRO A 92 -22.24 -15.03 -7.25
N ALA A 93 -20.94 -15.06 -6.94
CA ALA A 93 -20.32 -14.28 -5.88
C ALA A 93 -20.60 -12.76 -6.06
N ARG A 94 -21.42 -12.18 -5.20
CA ARG A 94 -21.65 -10.73 -5.19
C ARG A 94 -20.52 -10.04 -4.46
N HIS A 95 -19.76 -9.24 -5.19
CA HIS A 95 -18.70 -8.41 -4.65
C HIS A 95 -19.33 -7.11 -4.14
N GLY A 96 -19.38 -6.96 -2.82
CA GLY A 96 -19.92 -5.78 -2.16
C GLY A 96 -18.84 -4.79 -1.76
N GLN A 97 -19.27 -3.63 -1.25
CA GLN A 97 -18.38 -2.63 -0.66
C GLN A 97 -17.48 -3.25 0.42
N SER A 98 -16.28 -2.68 0.59
CA SER A 98 -15.34 -3.05 1.64
C SER A 98 -16.04 -3.10 3.01
N SER A 99 -15.70 -4.14 3.77
CA SER A 99 -16.28 -4.40 5.08
C SER A 99 -15.99 -3.24 6.04
N LYS A 100 -17.00 -2.71 6.75
CA LYS A 100 -16.80 -1.76 7.87
C LYS A 100 -16.24 -2.42 9.15
N GLN A 101 -16.02 -3.73 9.11
CA GLN A 101 -15.45 -4.53 10.20
C GLN A 101 -13.92 -4.37 10.20
N GLY A 102 -13.30 -4.20 11.37
CA GLY A 102 -11.88 -3.86 11.51
C GLY A 102 -11.65 -2.51 12.21
N ASN A 103 -10.39 -2.10 12.36
CA ASN A 103 -10.03 -0.88 13.08
C ASN A 103 -10.44 0.36 12.27
N ARG A 104 -11.39 1.15 12.82
CA ARG A 104 -11.98 2.30 12.12
C ARG A 104 -10.99 3.42 11.91
N ASP A 105 -10.09 3.65 12.86
CA ASP A 105 -9.10 4.72 12.80
C ASP A 105 -8.01 4.38 11.81
N ALA A 106 -7.53 3.13 11.84
CA ALA A 106 -6.59 2.60 10.85
C ALA A 106 -7.15 2.67 9.42
N ARG A 107 -8.43 2.34 9.23
CA ARG A 107 -9.10 2.48 7.94
C ARG A 107 -9.27 3.94 7.51
N LYS A 108 -9.58 4.86 8.44
CA LYS A 108 -9.65 6.29 8.14
C LYS A 108 -8.29 6.81 7.70
N LEU A 109 -7.24 6.42 8.40
CA LEU A 109 -5.87 6.82 8.11
C LEU A 109 -5.43 6.38 6.72
N LEU A 110 -5.71 5.13 6.33
CA LEU A 110 -5.42 4.66 4.97
C LEU A 110 -6.26 5.35 3.87
N VAL A 111 -7.42 5.91 4.22
CA VAL A 111 -8.24 6.67 3.28
C VAL A 111 -7.80 8.13 3.20
N GLU A 112 -7.32 8.71 4.30
CA GLU A 112 -6.83 10.09 4.36
C GLU A 112 -5.38 10.22 3.85
N ALA A 113 -4.60 9.14 3.93
CA ALA A 113 -3.26 9.07 3.38
C ALA A 113 -3.22 8.79 1.85
N ALA A 114 -4.32 8.32 1.26
CA ALA A 114 -4.41 7.86 -0.14
C ALA A 114 -5.12 8.86 -1.07
#